data_AF-A0A973D750-F1
#
_entry.id   AF-A0A973D750-F1
#
_cell.length_a   1.000
_cell.length_b   1.000
_cell.length_c   1.000
_cell.angle_alpha   90.00
_cell.angle_beta   90.00
_cell.angle_gamma   90.00
#
_symmetry.space_group_name_H-M   'P 1'
#
loop_
_entity.id
_entity.type
_entity.pdbx_description
1 polymer ?
#
loop_
_entity_poly.entity_id
_entity_poly.type
_entity_poly.pdbx_seq_one_letter_code
_entity_poly.pdbx_strand_id
1 'polypeptide(L)' 'MAGWSDAYLSRLSELKIQHVNHIVSGAVADYEEYRHLRGMIQGLSIAEREFKELLSQTEDE' A
#
# COMPACT_ATOMS: atom_id res chain seq x y z
N MET A 1 -11.19 -8.16 17.63
CA MET A 1 -11.09 -6.70 17.91
C MET A 1 -10.39 -6.11 16.72
N ALA A 2 -10.98 -5.14 16.01
CA ALA A 2 -10.25 -4.44 14.96
C ALA A 2 -9.17 -3.59 15.64
N GLY A 3 -7.92 -4.03 15.56
CA GLY A 3 -6.79 -3.37 16.20
C GLY A 3 -6.40 -2.11 15.43
N TRP A 4 -5.55 -1.27 16.03
CA TRP A 4 -4.88 -0.19 15.29
C TRP A 4 -4.06 -0.74 14.10
N SER A 5 -3.60 -2.00 14.18
CA SER A 5 -2.97 -2.76 13.11
C SER A 5 -3.88 -2.93 11.89
N ASP A 6 -5.13 -3.32 12.10
CA ASP A 6 -6.13 -3.46 11.03
C ASP A 6 -6.45 -2.12 10.39
N ALA A 7 -6.54 -1.06 11.20
CA ALA A 7 -6.74 0.30 10.70
C ALA A 7 -5.56 0.77 9.85
N TYR A 8 -4.33 0.47 10.28
CA TYR A 8 -3.11 0.79 9.52
C TYR A 8 -3.04 0.03 8.19
N LEU A 9 -3.30 -1.29 8.20
CA LEU A 9 -3.35 -2.11 6.99
C LEU A 9 -4.44 -1.64 6.01
N SER A 10 -5.61 -1.27 6.53
CA SER A 10 -6.68 -0.69 5.73
C SER A 10 -6.23 0.61 5.05
N ARG A 11 -5.51 1.47 5.79
CA ARG A 11 -4.99 2.73 5.24
C ARG A 11 -3.96 2.50 4.13
N LEU A 12 -3.06 1.54 4.27
CA LEU A 12 -2.12 1.18 3.21
C LEU A 12 -2.84 0.68 1.95
N SER A 13 -3.89 -0.12 2.13
CA SER A 13 -4.73 -0.62 1.04
C SER A 13 -5.45 0.51 0.30
N GLU A 14 -6.05 1.46 1.02
CA GLU A 14 -6.70 2.64 0.45
C GLU A 14 -5.74 3.46 -0.42
N LEU A 15 -4.55 3.77 0.10
CA LEU A 15 -3.52 4.52 -0.64
C LEU A 15 -3.09 3.79 -1.92
N LYS A 16 -2.93 2.46 -1.83
CA LYS A 16 -2.57 1.62 -2.98
C LYS A 16 -3.67 1.68 -4.04
N ILE A 17 -4.93 1.55 -3.63
CA ILE A 17 -6.09 1.62 -4.54
C ILE A 17 -6.18 3.00 -5.20
N GLN A 18 -5.93 4.09 -4.48
CA GLN A 18 -5.93 5.44 -5.05
C GLN A 18 -4.90 5.57 -6.18
N HIS A 19 -3.67 5.12 -5.98
CA HIS A 19 -2.63 5.16 -7.01
C HIS A 19 -2.94 4.23 -8.19
N VAL A 20 -3.50 3.04 -7.93
CA VAL A 20 -3.95 2.13 -9.00
C VAL A 20 -5.06 2.77 -9.83
N ASN A 21 -6.05 3.41 -9.18
CA ASN A 21 -7.14 4.08 -9.87
C ASN A 21 -6.65 5.27 -10.70
N HIS A 22 -5.62 5.99 -10.25
CA HIS A 22 -4.99 7.04 -11.04
C HIS A 22 -4.42 6.47 -12.35
N ILE A 23 -3.70 5.35 -12.27
CA ILE A 23 -3.17 4.65 -13.47
C ILE A 23 -4.32 4.16 -14.36
N VAL A 24 -5.31 3.47 -13.80
CA VAL A 24 -6.38 2.81 -14.56
C VAL A 24 -7.35 3.81 -15.20
N SER A 25 -7.58 4.97 -14.56
CA SER A 25 -8.44 6.02 -15.11
C SER A 25 -7.84 6.73 -16.32
N GLY A 26 -6.55 6.50 -16.62
CA GLY A 26 -5.84 7.19 -17.69
C GLY A 26 -5.51 8.65 -17.36
N ALA A 27 -5.67 9.08 -16.10
CA ALA A 27 -5.35 10.43 -15.63
C ALA A 27 -3.84 10.69 -15.46
N VAL A 28 -2.99 9.77 -15.93
CA VAL A 28 -1.54 9.89 -15.88
C VAL A 28 -1.06 10.73 -17.05
N ALA A 29 -0.37 11.83 -16.76
CA ALA A 29 0.06 12.82 -17.73
C ALA A 29 1.24 12.34 -18.59
N ASP A 30 2.21 11.65 -17.99
CA ASP A 30 3.39 11.17 -18.69
C ASP A 30 4.00 9.89 -18.09
N TYR A 31 5.07 9.41 -18.71
CA TYR A 31 5.76 8.21 -18.27
C TYR A 31 6.46 8.37 -16.91
N GLU A 32 6.92 9.56 -16.54
CA GLU A 32 7.56 9.79 -15.25
C GLU A 32 6.53 9.74 -14.12
N GLU A 33 5.33 10.30 -14.31
CA GLU A 33 4.21 10.16 -13.38
C GLU A 33 3.80 8.69 -13.26
N TYR A 34 3.69 7.96 -14.38
CA TYR A 34 3.43 6.51 -14.36
C TYR A 34 4.47 5.75 -13.53
N ARG A 35 5.76 6.01 -13.77
CA ARG A 35 6.87 5.37 -13.06
C ARG A 35 6.81 5.69 -11.56
N HIS A 36 6.52 6.95 -11.21
CA HIS A 36 6.37 7.38 -9.83
C HIS A 36 5.22 6.63 -9.13
N LEU A 37 4.02 6.61 -9.74
CA LEU A 37 2.86 5.89 -9.20
C LEU A 37 3.13 4.39 -9.05
N ARG A 38 3.82 3.77 -10.00
CA ARG A 38 4.27 2.37 -9.90
C ARG A 38 5.22 2.15 -8.72
N GLY A 39 6.17 3.06 -8.51
CA GLY A 39 7.07 3.03 -7.36
C GLY A 39 6.32 3.14 -6.03
N MET A 40 5.35 4.04 -5.95
CA MET A 40 4.48 4.19 -4.76
C MET A 40 3.69 2.92 -4.45
N ILE A 41 3.06 2.31 -5.45
CA ILE A 41 2.33 1.04 -5.29
C ILE A 41 3.24 -0.08 -4.79
N GLN A 42 4.45 -0.18 -5.34
CA GLN A 42 5.43 -1.19 -4.91
C GLN A 42 5.89 -0.96 -3.47
N GLY A 43 6.21 0.29 -3.11
CA GLY A 43 6.60 0.65 -1.75
C GLY A 43 5.51 0.35 -0.73
N LEU A 44 4.25 0.69 -1.03
CA LEU A 44 3.09 0.36 -0.18
C LEU A 44 2.92 -1.15 -0.01
N SER A 45 3.14 -1.94 -1.07
CA SER A 45 3.01 -3.40 -0.99
C SER A 45 4.12 -4.03 -0.14
N ILE A 46 5.35 -3.48 -0.20
CA ILE A 46 6.44 -3.91 0.67
C ILE A 46 6.11 -3.54 2.11
N ALA A 47 5.72 -2.29 2.38
CA ALA A 47 5.36 -1.86 3.73
C ALA A 47 4.23 -2.70 4.36
N GLU A 48 3.21 -3.05 3.56
CA GLU A 48 2.12 -3.94 4.00
C GLU A 48 2.65 -5.33 4.39
N ARG A 49 3.57 -5.90 3.61
CA ARG A 49 4.18 -7.20 3.89
C ARG A 49 5.03 -7.17 5.15
N GLU A 50 5.99 -6.25 5.24
CA GLU A 50 6.91 -6.15 6.39
C GLU A 50 6.13 -5.92 7.69
N PHE A 51 5.07 -5.11 7.65
CA PHE A 51 4.23 -4.90 8.82
C PHE A 51 3.47 -6.17 9.25
N LYS A 52 2.95 -6.94 8.30
CA LYS A 52 2.31 -8.24 8.61
C LYS A 52 3.30 -9.25 9.19
N GLU A 53 4.53 -9.27 8.68
CA GLU A 53 5.59 -10.12 9.22
C GLU A 53 5.94 -9.74 10.66
N LEU A 54 6.06 -8.44 10.96
CA LEU A 54 6.28 -7.96 12.32
C LEU A 54 5.13 -8.31 13.27
N LEU A 55 3.88 -8.13 12.82
CA LEU A 55 2.71 -8.50 13.63
C LEU A 55 2.71 -9.99 13.98
N SER A 56 2.98 -10.87 13.00
CA SER A 56 3.07 -12.31 13.23
C SER A 56 4.11 -12.63 14.29
N GLN A 57 5.30 -12.02 14.22
CA GLN A 57 6.36 -12.25 15.21
C GLN A 57 5.95 -11.81 16.62
N THR A 58 5.16 -10.74 16.76
CA THR A 58 4.69 -10.26 18.06
C THR A 58 3.50 -11.03 18.62
N GLU A 59 2.74 -11.74 17.78
CA GLU A 59 1.61 -12.59 18.21
C GLU A 59 2.07 -14.00 18.61
N ASP A 60 3.23 -14.44 18.11
CA ASP A 60 3.84 -15.74 18.41
C ASP A 60 4.71 -15.72 19.70
N GLU A 61 4.91 -14.56 20.33
CA GLU A 61 5.57 -14.35 21.64
C GLU A 61 4.57 -14.24 22.81
#